data_AF-A0A2K3M2K3-F1
#
_entry.id   AF-A0A2K3M2K3-F1
#
_cell.length_a   1.000
_cell.length_b   1.000
_cell.length_c   1.000
_cell.angle_alpha   90.00
_cell.angle_beta   90.00
_cell.angle_gamma   90.00
#
_symmetry.space_group_name_H-M   'P 1'
#
loop_
_entity.id
_entity.type
_entity.pdbx_description
1 polymer ?
#
loop_
_entity_poly.entity_id
_entity_poly.type
_entity_poly.pdbx_seq_one_letter_code
_entity_poly.pdbx_strand_id
1 'polypeptide(L)'
;GNGKNNIQVHVDKGKVVEISGPWKQQRDLKANDWKCGHWWENGYVRRLEMPEDADWKNIQAFIYNDIFLEIQIPKFQKGFDHAQGKGVA
;
A
#
# COMPACT_ATOMS: atom_id res chain seq x y z
N GLY A 1 -6.62 -16.76 -3.74
CA GLY A 1 -7.08 -16.43 -5.10
C GLY A 1 -5.93 -16.63 -6.06
N ASN A 2 -6.16 -17.31 -7.18
CA ASN A 2 -5.15 -17.58 -8.20
C ASN A 2 -5.02 -16.34 -9.13
N GLY A 3 -4.53 -15.23 -8.59
CA GLY A 3 -4.36 -13.98 -9.33
C GLY A 3 -3.00 -13.95 -10.01
N LYS A 4 -2.96 -13.64 -11.31
CA LYS A 4 -1.75 -13.53 -12.15
C LYS A 4 -0.86 -12.33 -11.81
N ASN A 5 -1.10 -11.68 -10.68
CA ASN A 5 -0.52 -10.40 -10.32
C ASN A 5 0.30 -10.55 -9.05
N ASN A 6 1.63 -10.49 -9.22
CA ASN A 6 2.62 -10.61 -8.14
C ASN A 6 2.78 -9.30 -7.34
N ILE A 7 1.69 -8.55 -7.16
CA ILE A 7 1.69 -7.29 -6.41
C ILE A 7 1.63 -7.62 -4.93
N GLN A 8 2.52 -7.01 -4.16
CA GLN A 8 2.53 -7.06 -2.71
C GLN A 8 2.21 -5.67 -2.16
N VAL A 9 1.29 -5.64 -1.20
CA VAL A 9 0.98 -4.45 -0.41
C VAL A 9 1.29 -4.79 1.04
N HIS A 10 2.15 -4.02 1.67
CA HIS A 10 2.50 -4.22 3.07
C HIS A 10 2.60 -2.90 3.84
N VAL A 11 2.46 -3.00 5.15
CA VAL A 11 2.58 -1.86 6.08
C VAL A 11 3.92 -1.95 6.79
N ASP A 12 4.81 -0.99 6.53
CA ASP A 12 6.09 -0.85 7.22
C ASP A 12 5.90 0.00 8.49
N LYS A 13 6.16 -0.64 9.65
CA LYS A 13 6.13 -0.04 11.00
C LYS A 13 4.85 0.75 11.33
N GLY A 14 3.72 0.40 10.72
CA GLY A 14 2.45 1.10 10.92
C GLY A 14 2.40 2.53 10.36
N LYS A 15 3.38 2.95 9.56
CA LYS A 15 3.50 4.34 9.06
C LYS A 15 3.52 4.46 7.55
N VAL A 16 4.04 3.46 6.85
CA VAL A 16 4.22 3.51 5.40
C VAL A 16 3.48 2.35 4.76
N VAL A 17 2.68 2.64 3.75
CA VAL A 17 2.19 1.61 2.82
C VAL A 17 3.23 1.46 1.72
N GLU A 18 3.79 0.26 1.60
CA GLU A 18 4.65 -0.10 0.49
C GLU A 18 3.89 -0.98 -0.50
N ILE A 19 4.00 -0.60 -1.77
CA ILE A 19 3.44 -1.30 -2.92
C ILE A 19 4.62 -1.76 -3.76
N SER A 20 4.78 -3.06 -3.92
CA SER A 20 5.89 -3.64 -4.68
C SER A 20 5.43 -4.75 -5.62
N GLY A 21 6.20 -4.98 -6.68
CA GLY A 21 5.91 -6.04 -7.62
C GLY A 21 6.89 -6.06 -8.79
N PRO A 22 6.99 -7.18 -9.52
CA PRO A 22 7.82 -7.27 -10.71
C PRO A 22 7.14 -6.60 -11.92
N TRP A 23 7.93 -5.97 -12.79
CA TRP A 23 7.43 -5.41 -14.07
C TRP A 23 7.09 -6.49 -15.09
N LYS A 24 7.85 -7.59 -15.10
CA LYS A 24 7.69 -8.71 -16.03
C LYS A 24 7.09 -9.90 -15.29
N GLN A 25 5.98 -10.44 -15.80
CA GLN A 25 5.65 -11.85 -15.53
C GLN A 25 6.78 -12.68 -16.14
N GLN A 26 7.46 -13.45 -15.31
CA GLN A 26 8.71 -14.18 -15.53
C GLN A 26 8.64 -15.18 -16.71
N ARG A 27 8.44 -14.72 -17.95
CA ARG A 27 8.41 -15.52 -19.18
C ARG A 27 9.76 -15.53 -19.92
N ASP A 28 10.63 -14.57 -19.65
CA ASP A 28 11.99 -14.57 -20.21
C ASP A 28 12.95 -15.30 -19.27
N LEU A 29 12.89 -16.63 -19.32
CA LEU A 29 13.76 -17.59 -18.62
C LEU A 29 15.23 -17.59 -19.09
N LYS A 30 15.72 -16.49 -19.67
CA LYS A 30 17.16 -16.32 -19.92
C LYS A 30 17.71 -15.32 -18.93
N ALA A 31 18.20 -15.90 -17.83
CA ALA A 31 19.00 -15.30 -16.79
C ALA A 31 19.80 -14.08 -17.26
N ASN A 32 19.27 -12.88 -17.02
CA ASN A 32 20.12 -11.72 -16.82
C ASN A 32 20.40 -11.67 -15.32
N ASP A 33 21.66 -11.91 -14.98
CA ASP A 33 22.18 -11.81 -13.64
C ASP A 33 21.69 -10.49 -13.02
N TRP A 34 20.91 -10.55 -11.94
CA TRP A 34 20.30 -9.37 -11.31
C TRP A 34 21.36 -8.36 -10.84
N LYS A 35 22.62 -8.82 -10.74
CA LYS A 35 23.82 -8.04 -10.42
C LYS A 35 24.36 -7.22 -11.60
N CYS A 36 23.92 -7.51 -12.83
CA CYS A 36 24.45 -6.94 -14.07
C CYS A 36 23.45 -6.02 -14.79
N GLY A 37 22.17 -6.04 -14.38
CA GLY A 37 21.13 -5.13 -14.88
C GLY A 37 20.89 -3.95 -13.93
N HIS A 38 20.11 -2.97 -14.37
CA HIS A 38 19.70 -1.91 -13.46
C HIS A 38 18.61 -2.43 -12.52
N TRP A 39 18.76 -2.20 -11.21
CA TRP A 39 17.83 -2.75 -10.21
C TRP A 39 16.36 -2.33 -10.44
N TRP A 40 16.12 -1.17 -11.05
CA TRP A 40 14.79 -0.65 -11.41
C TRP A 40 14.13 -1.36 -12.60
N GLU A 41 14.84 -2.20 -13.34
CA GLU A 41 14.30 -2.96 -14.48
C GLU A 41 13.54 -4.22 -14.04
N ASN A 42 13.75 -4.67 -12.81
CA ASN A 42 13.19 -5.91 -12.29
C ASN A 42 11.81 -5.74 -11.65
N GLY A 43 11.47 -4.53 -11.20
CA GLY A 43 10.20 -4.27 -10.53
C GLY A 43 10.01 -2.82 -10.12
N TYR A 44 8.91 -2.58 -9.43
CA TYR A 44 8.55 -1.31 -8.85
C TYR A 44 8.44 -1.40 -7.34
N VAL A 45 8.73 -0.27 -6.70
CA VAL A 45 8.42 0.01 -5.30
C VAL A 45 7.85 1.42 -5.22
N ARG A 46 6.71 1.57 -4.55
CA ARG A 46 6.10 2.85 -4.19
C ARG A 46 5.84 2.84 -2.70
N ARG A 47 6.25 3.90 -2.01
CA ARG A 47 6.09 4.08 -0.57
C ARG A 47 5.27 5.33 -0.32
N LEU A 48 4.18 5.18 0.43
CA LEU A 48 3.26 6.27 0.78
C LEU A 48 3.21 6.38 2.30
N GLU A 49 3.55 7.55 2.84
CA GLU A 49 3.37 7.83 4.26
C GLU A 49 1.89 8.01 4.57
N MET A 50 1.43 7.32 5.61
CA MET A 50 0.06 7.40 6.08
C MET A 50 -0.11 8.59 7.02
N PRO A 51 -1.31 9.18 7.09
CA PRO A 51 -1.61 10.17 8.11
C PRO A 51 -1.55 9.55 9.51
N GLU A 52 -1.32 10.38 10.53
CA GLU A 52 -1.19 9.94 11.93
C GLU A 52 -2.45 9.25 12.47
N ASP A 53 -3.62 9.59 11.92
CA ASP A 53 -4.91 9.03 12.31
C ASP A 53 -5.28 7.76 11.51
N ALA A 54 -4.37 7.17 10.74
CA ALA A 54 -4.62 5.95 9.99
C ALA A 54 -4.75 4.72 10.90
N ASP A 55 -5.85 3.97 10.73
CA ASP A 55 -6.04 2.65 11.31
C ASP A 55 -5.43 1.59 10.39
N TRP A 56 -4.10 1.50 10.46
CA TRP A 56 -3.32 0.62 9.59
C TRP A 56 -3.66 -0.87 9.77
N LYS A 57 -4.27 -1.26 10.89
CA LYS A 57 -4.66 -2.65 11.16
C LYS A 57 -5.84 -3.10 10.31
N ASN A 58 -6.64 -2.15 9.82
CA ASN A 58 -7.86 -2.40 9.05
C ASN A 58 -7.72 -1.97 7.58
N ILE A 59 -6.49 -1.87 7.07
CA ILE A 59 -6.25 -1.58 5.65
C ILE A 59 -6.77 -2.72 4.77
N GLN A 60 -7.35 -2.35 3.64
CA GLN A 60 -7.82 -3.28 2.63
C GLN A 60 -7.21 -2.93 1.27
N ALA A 61 -6.93 -3.96 0.46
CA ALA A 61 -6.41 -3.80 -0.88
C ALA A 61 -7.23 -4.66 -1.86
N PHE A 62 -7.63 -4.06 -2.97
CA PHE A 62 -8.45 -4.68 -3.99
C PHE A 62 -7.79 -4.49 -5.36
N ILE A 63 -7.92 -5.51 -6.21
CA ILE A 63 -7.48 -5.43 -7.60
C ILE A 63 -8.67 -5.64 -8.53
N TYR A 64 -8.87 -4.70 -9.44
CA TYR A 64 -9.96 -4.72 -10.41
C TYR A 64 -9.40 -4.93 -11.81
N ASN A 65 -9.93 -5.94 -12.51
CA ASN A 65 -9.58 -6.29 -13.89
C ASN A 65 -8.07 -6.45 -14.11
N ASP A 66 -7.32 -6.88 -13.09
CA ASP A 66 -5.86 -7.03 -13.10
C ASP A 66 -5.06 -5.74 -13.40
N ILE A 67 -5.71 -4.57 -13.45
CA ILE A 67 -5.10 -3.29 -13.87
C ILE A 67 -5.14 -2.25 -12.75
N PHE A 68 -6.26 -2.13 -12.03
CA PHE A 68 -6.45 -1.08 -11.03
C PHE A 68 -6.25 -1.64 -9.62
N LEU A 69 -5.26 -1.11 -8.90
CA LEU A 69 -5.05 -1.37 -7.49
C LEU A 69 -5.71 -0.26 -6.67
N GLU A 70 -6.67 -0.65 -5.83
CA GLU A 70 -7.29 0.23 -4.84
C GLU A 70 -6.81 -0.15 -3.44
N ILE A 71 -6.38 0.83 -2.66
CA ILE A 71 -5.98 0.65 -1.27
C ILE A 71 -6.82 1.58 -0.41
N GLN A 72 -7.58 0.99 0.51
CA GLN A 72 -8.41 1.73 1.46
C GLN A 72 -7.70 1.76 2.81
N ILE A 73 -7.46 2.97 3.31
CA ILE A 73 -6.80 3.24 4.59
C ILE A 73 -7.82 3.95 5.49
N PRO A 74 -8.50 3.21 6.39
CA PRO A 74 -9.44 3.82 7.32
C PRO A 74 -8.72 4.79 8.25
N LYS A 75 -9.46 5.79 8.73
CA LYS A 75 -9.00 6.68 9.80
C LYS A 75 -9.68 6.31 11.10
N PHE A 76 -8.98 6.42 12.22
CA PHE A 76 -9.60 6.38 13.53
C PHE A 76 -10.65 7.49 13.62
N GLN A 77 -11.85 7.15 14.06
CA GLN A 77 -12.82 8.17 14.44
C GLN A 77 -12.25 8.92 15.64
N LYS A 78 -11.72 10.13 15.41
CA LYS A 78 -11.54 11.08 16.51
C LYS A 78 -12.93 11.33 17.07
N GLY A 79 -13.13 11.03 18.35
CA GLY A 79 -14.35 11.37 19.04
C GLY A 79 -14.68 12.83 18.70
N PHE A 80 -15.90 13.08 18.23
CA PHE A 80 -16.41 14.43 18.22
C PHE A 80 -16.39 14.88 19.69
N ASP A 81 -15.33 15.57 20.09
CA ASP A 81 -15.35 16.36 21.30
C ASP A 81 -16.42 17.41 21.05
N HIS A 82 -17.64 17.07 21.46
CA HIS A 82 -18.74 18.00 21.52
C HIS A 82 -18.26 19.08 22.48
N ALA A 83 -17.75 20.18 21.93
CA ALA A 83 -17.46 21.39 22.66
C ALA A 83 -18.79 21.89 23.22
N GLN A 84 -19.19 21.31 24.35
CA GLN A 84 -20.32 21.74 25.13
C GLN A 84 -19.87 23.04 25.76
N GLY A 85 -20.09 24.14 25.03
CA GLY A 85 -19.86 25.49 25.52
C GLY A 85 -20.55 25.63 26.87
N LYS A 86 -19.75 25.72 27.93
CA LYS A 86 -20.24 26.15 29.23
C LYS A 86 -20.67 27.61 29.08
N GLY A 87 -21.97 27.83 28.94
CA GLY A 87 -22.58 29.12 29.25
C GLY A 87 -22.31 29.41 30.71
N VAL A 88 -21.48 30.43 30.94
CA VAL A 88 -21.21 30.97 32.27
C VAL A 88 -22.45 31.75 32.71
N ALA A 89 -22.78 31.63 34.00
CA ALA A 89 -23.98 32.10 34.67
C ALA A 89 -24.24 33.61 34.56
#